data_AF-A0A5A7ZTT8-F1
#
_entry.id   AF-A0A5A7ZTT8-F1
#
_cell.length_a   1.000
_cell.length_b   1.000
_cell.length_c   1.000
_cell.angle_alpha   90.00
_cell.angle_beta   90.00
_cell.angle_gamma   90.00
#
_symmetry.space_group_name_H-M   'P 1'
#
loop_
_entity.id
_entity.type
_entity.pdbx_description
1 polymer ?
#
loop_
_entity_poly.entity_id
_entity_poly.type
_entity_poly.pdbx_seq_one_letter_code
_entity_poly.pdbx_strand_id
1 'polypeptide(L)'
;MKKLNRKKKLILAGTIIVVIGYIGYIGLRYYLKPEWFDSENIYYTVYNYKVTDIKPKKKVVKDLNIEFVHDKSEEAPQNKEWTEKTLSNWNKHNGKQILHVTFTDGSKAKIPIEEPSTVGPAFSIELLNDSLYQKLSFRFPELKLSDNNKSKDILEPLLFLYVGDTFFQVPEVNNEISYQLKNPKNGKMQSYYEYGNKPDVNWTPIFFIRSKKYLDNQIDFFDDYQNQYEGNYWERRDEIYENRLSHTSNYYYYRIFYSDELTNLPLSVSTTGDQFKMTITHSYIVEQINDHVYKVKSNSKTYTDENKSEYIAEVLNQNKKESR
;
A
#
# COMPACT_ATOMS: atom_id res chain seq x y z
N MET A 1 -56.30 -8.93 -43.21
CA MET A 1 -54.83 -8.78 -43.29
C MET A 1 -54.37 -8.80 -44.75
N LYS A 2 -53.85 -7.69 -45.30
CA LYS A 2 -53.34 -7.65 -46.69
C LYS A 2 -52.03 -8.46 -46.78
N LYS A 3 -52.00 -9.51 -47.62
CA LYS A 3 -50.79 -10.31 -47.90
C LYS A 3 -49.69 -9.42 -48.48
N LEU A 4 -48.56 -9.29 -47.79
CA LEU A 4 -47.40 -8.54 -48.26
C LEU A 4 -46.84 -9.21 -49.54
N ASN A 5 -46.71 -8.44 -50.63
CA ASN A 5 -46.17 -8.90 -51.92
C ASN A 5 -44.77 -9.53 -51.71
N ARG A 6 -44.45 -10.65 -52.37
CA ARG A 6 -43.20 -11.42 -52.21
C ARG A 6 -41.95 -10.54 -52.35
N LYS A 7 -41.98 -9.53 -53.23
CA LYS A 7 -40.91 -8.51 -53.36
C LYS A 7 -40.75 -7.65 -52.10
N LYS A 8 -41.85 -7.21 -51.48
CA LYS A 8 -41.84 -6.41 -50.23
C LYS A 8 -41.37 -7.23 -49.03
N LYS A 9 -41.64 -8.55 -49.00
CA LYS A 9 -41.10 -9.47 -47.97
C LYS A 9 -39.58 -9.61 -48.06
N LEU A 10 -39.03 -9.73 -49.27
CA LEU A 10 -37.58 -9.81 -49.49
C LEU A 10 -36.86 -8.51 -49.12
N ILE A 11 -37.45 -7.35 -49.47
CA ILE A 11 -36.92 -6.04 -49.06
C ILE A 11 -36.91 -5.91 -47.54
N LEU A 12 -38.03 -6.26 -46.86
CA LEU A 12 -38.10 -6.21 -45.40
C LEU A 12 -37.07 -7.13 -44.73
N ALA A 13 -36.89 -8.36 -45.25
CA ALA A 13 -35.87 -9.29 -44.75
C ALA A 13 -34.45 -8.74 -44.94
N GLY A 14 -34.17 -8.14 -46.10
CA GLY A 14 -32.88 -7.47 -46.36
C GLY A 14 -32.63 -6.31 -45.40
N THR A 15 -33.63 -5.48 -45.13
CA THR A 15 -33.53 -4.37 -44.15
C THR A 15 -33.27 -4.89 -42.74
N ILE A 16 -33.97 -5.95 -42.30
CA ILE A 16 -33.75 -6.55 -40.98
C ILE A 16 -32.30 -7.07 -40.84
N ILE A 17 -31.78 -7.74 -41.87
CA ILE A 17 -30.39 -8.24 -41.86
C ILE A 17 -29.40 -7.09 -41.75
N VAL A 18 -29.59 -6.00 -42.49
CA VAL A 18 -28.72 -4.81 -42.43
C VAL A 18 -28.78 -4.16 -41.05
N VAL A 19 -29.97 -4.01 -40.47
CA VAL A 19 -30.15 -3.42 -39.13
C VAL A 19 -29.49 -4.31 -38.06
N ILE A 20 -29.69 -5.63 -38.10
CA ILE A 20 -29.04 -6.56 -37.18
C ILE A 20 -27.51 -6.53 -37.36
N GLY A 21 -27.03 -6.51 -38.61
CA GLY A 21 -25.61 -6.41 -38.92
C GLY A 21 -24.99 -5.11 -38.41
N TYR A 22 -25.70 -3.99 -38.54
CA TYR A 22 -25.28 -2.70 -38.02
C TYR A 22 -25.27 -2.65 -36.49
N ILE A 23 -26.32 -3.17 -35.83
CA ILE A 23 -26.38 -3.29 -34.36
C ILE A 23 -25.26 -4.19 -33.86
N GLY A 24 -25.03 -5.34 -34.52
CA GLY A 24 -23.94 -6.25 -34.19
C GLY A 24 -22.56 -5.62 -34.39
N TYR A 25 -22.38 -4.85 -35.46
CA TYR A 25 -21.14 -4.10 -35.71
C TYR A 25 -20.90 -3.03 -34.63
N ILE A 26 -21.92 -2.26 -34.24
CA ILE A 26 -21.81 -1.29 -33.13
C ILE A 26 -21.50 -2.01 -31.83
N GLY A 27 -22.18 -3.11 -31.51
CA GLY A 27 -21.94 -3.89 -30.30
C GLY A 27 -20.50 -4.43 -30.23
N LEU A 28 -19.99 -4.97 -31.35
CA LEU A 28 -18.60 -5.43 -31.45
C LEU A 28 -17.59 -4.29 -31.34
N ARG A 29 -17.89 -3.12 -31.92
CA ARG A 29 -17.02 -1.94 -31.81
C ARG A 29 -17.00 -1.39 -30.39
N TYR A 30 -18.15 -1.32 -29.73
CA TYR A 30 -18.23 -0.94 -28.32
C TYR A 30 -17.39 -1.90 -27.45
N TYR A 31 -17.40 -3.19 -27.79
CA TYR A 31 -16.61 -4.22 -27.10
C TYR A 31 -15.10 -4.08 -27.29
N LEU A 32 -14.63 -3.69 -28.48
CA LEU A 32 -13.20 -3.61 -28.81
C LEU A 32 -12.60 -2.22 -28.64
N LYS A 33 -13.40 -1.16 -28.77
CA LYS A 33 -13.02 0.25 -28.73
C LYS A 33 -14.09 1.09 -28.02
N PRO A 34 -14.28 0.90 -26.70
CA PRO A 34 -15.25 1.68 -25.92
C PRO A 34 -15.00 3.20 -25.99
N GLU A 35 -13.75 3.61 -26.19
CA GLU A 35 -13.32 5.00 -26.41
C GLU A 35 -14.04 5.76 -27.56
N TRP A 36 -14.67 5.05 -28.50
CA TRP A 36 -15.46 5.68 -29.58
C TRP A 36 -16.85 6.14 -29.12
N PHE A 37 -17.32 5.63 -27.98
CA PHE A 37 -18.65 5.88 -27.43
C PHE A 37 -18.59 6.59 -26.08
N ASP A 38 -17.42 6.61 -25.45
CA ASP A 38 -17.14 7.32 -24.23
C ASP A 38 -16.01 8.33 -24.47
N SER A 39 -16.38 9.60 -24.59
CA SER A 39 -15.44 10.70 -24.78
C SER A 39 -14.72 11.11 -23.49
N GLU A 40 -15.23 10.73 -22.32
CA GLU A 40 -14.76 11.19 -21.01
C GLU A 40 -13.62 10.34 -20.46
N ASN A 41 -13.50 9.08 -20.88
CA ASN A 41 -12.50 8.15 -20.36
C ASN A 41 -11.52 7.64 -21.44
N ILE A 42 -10.36 7.19 -20.97
CA ILE A 42 -9.35 6.43 -21.72
C ILE A 42 -9.44 4.99 -21.23
N TYR A 43 -9.34 4.06 -22.19
CA TYR A 43 -9.44 2.63 -21.93
C TYR A 43 -8.11 1.95 -22.25
N TYR A 44 -7.42 1.47 -21.22
CA TYR A 44 -6.20 0.71 -21.39
C TYR A 44 -6.54 -0.78 -21.44
N THR A 45 -6.03 -1.47 -22.46
CA THR A 45 -6.12 -2.93 -22.54
C THR A 45 -5.42 -3.55 -21.33
N VAL A 46 -6.14 -4.44 -20.64
CA VAL A 46 -5.60 -5.23 -19.55
C VAL A 46 -5.07 -6.55 -20.10
N TYR A 47 -3.83 -6.87 -19.74
CA TYR A 47 -3.16 -8.10 -20.10
C TYR A 47 -2.96 -8.97 -18.86
N ASN A 48 -2.85 -10.29 -19.07
CA ASN A 48 -2.51 -11.25 -18.01
C ASN A 48 -3.37 -11.13 -16.74
N TYR A 49 -4.64 -10.75 -16.90
CA TYR A 49 -5.61 -10.62 -15.82
C TYR A 49 -5.83 -11.96 -15.12
N LYS A 50 -5.67 -11.98 -13.80
CA LYS A 50 -5.88 -13.17 -12.96
C LYS A 50 -6.53 -12.75 -11.65
N VAL A 51 -7.43 -13.61 -11.18
CA VAL A 51 -8.02 -13.52 -9.84
C VAL A 51 -7.64 -14.79 -9.10
N THR A 52 -7.02 -14.64 -7.94
CA THR A 52 -6.59 -15.75 -7.09
C THR A 52 -7.03 -15.52 -5.65
N ASP A 53 -7.17 -16.60 -4.88
CA ASP A 53 -7.33 -16.49 -3.44
C ASP A 53 -6.04 -15.96 -2.79
N ILE A 54 -6.19 -15.05 -1.83
CA ILE A 54 -5.03 -14.47 -1.15
C ILE A 54 -4.30 -15.56 -0.38
N LYS A 55 -2.98 -15.60 -0.59
CA LYS A 55 -2.06 -16.41 0.21
C LYS A 55 -1.23 -15.47 1.07
N PRO A 56 -1.60 -15.24 2.35
CA PRO A 56 -0.91 -14.29 3.19
C PRO A 56 0.58 -14.57 3.26
N LYS A 57 1.38 -13.57 2.92
CA LYS A 57 2.83 -13.66 3.02
C LYS A 57 3.23 -13.50 4.49
N LYS A 58 4.30 -14.21 4.86
CA LYS A 58 4.91 -14.13 6.18
C LYS A 58 6.43 -14.07 6.05
N LYS A 59 7.09 -13.30 6.90
CA LYS A 59 8.55 -13.20 6.93
C LYS A 59 9.06 -13.09 8.36
N VAL A 60 10.16 -13.77 8.63
CA VAL A 60 10.84 -13.74 9.93
C VAL A 60 11.80 -12.56 9.96
N VAL A 61 11.70 -11.77 11.01
CA VAL A 61 12.53 -10.59 11.27
C VAL A 61 13.96 -11.02 11.61
N LYS A 62 14.93 -10.37 10.97
CA LYS A 62 16.37 -10.53 11.24
C LYS A 62 16.97 -9.32 11.95
N ASP A 63 16.60 -8.12 11.53
CA ASP A 63 17.05 -6.86 12.14
C ASP A 63 15.91 -5.85 12.15
N LEU A 64 15.82 -5.07 13.23
CA LEU A 64 14.81 -4.04 13.47
C LEU A 64 15.48 -2.69 13.71
N ASN A 65 14.96 -1.65 13.08
CA ASN A 65 15.31 -0.27 13.39
C ASN A 65 14.06 0.62 13.39
N ILE A 66 13.76 1.26 14.51
CA ILE A 66 12.73 2.31 14.55
C ILE A 66 13.42 3.65 14.44
N GLU A 67 13.12 4.36 13.35
CA GLU A 67 13.60 5.70 13.09
C GLU A 67 12.56 6.73 13.51
N PHE A 68 12.92 7.61 14.43
CA PHE A 68 12.19 8.81 14.83
C PHE A 68 12.70 10.00 14.02
N VAL A 69 11.81 10.65 13.28
CA VAL A 69 12.10 11.83 12.48
C VAL A 69 11.59 13.06 13.23
N HIS A 70 12.52 13.95 13.56
CA HIS A 70 12.30 15.17 14.29
C HIS A 70 12.21 16.36 13.33
N ASP A 71 11.27 17.26 13.62
CA ASP A 71 10.99 18.41 12.77
C ASP A 71 12.14 19.44 12.81
N LYS A 72 12.19 20.35 11.81
CA LYS A 72 13.21 21.42 11.73
C LYS A 72 13.27 22.32 12.97
N SER A 73 12.19 22.39 13.74
CA SER A 73 12.10 23.17 14.98
C SER A 73 12.82 22.51 16.16
N GLU A 74 13.14 21.23 16.06
CA GLU A 74 13.82 20.49 17.12
C GLU A 74 15.33 20.50 16.90
N GLU A 75 16.08 20.95 17.91
CA GLU A 75 17.54 21.00 17.82
C GLU A 75 18.16 19.62 18.09
N ALA A 76 19.02 19.18 17.17
CA ALA A 76 19.81 17.98 17.35
C ALA A 76 20.78 18.16 18.55
N PRO A 77 20.84 17.21 19.50
CA PRO A 77 21.78 17.26 20.62
C PRO A 77 23.25 17.44 20.18
N GLN A 78 23.95 18.43 20.74
CA GLN A 78 25.30 18.82 20.32
C GLN A 78 26.39 17.79 20.65
N ASN A 79 26.18 16.92 21.66
CA ASN A 79 27.18 15.99 22.17
C ASN A 79 27.10 14.58 21.56
N LYS A 80 26.64 14.45 20.32
CA LYS A 80 26.52 13.16 19.62
C LYS A 80 27.21 13.21 18.26
N GLU A 81 27.74 12.08 17.82
CA GLU A 81 28.20 11.91 16.45
C GLU A 81 26.99 11.74 15.53
N TRP A 82 26.92 12.59 14.50
CA TRP A 82 25.80 12.64 13.56
C TRP A 82 26.27 12.24 12.16
N THR A 83 25.52 11.36 11.51
CA THR A 83 25.70 11.03 10.10
C THR A 83 24.68 11.80 9.27
N GLU A 84 25.13 12.47 8.21
CA GLU A 84 24.23 13.12 7.26
C GLU A 84 23.65 12.10 6.27
N LYS A 85 22.33 12.17 6.04
CA LYS A 85 21.64 11.39 5.01
C LYS A 85 20.49 12.19 4.41
N THR A 86 19.92 11.67 3.34
CA THR A 86 18.71 12.22 2.73
C THR A 86 17.53 11.31 3.07
N LEU A 87 16.44 11.91 3.55
CA LEU A 87 15.13 11.28 3.69
C LEU A 87 14.21 11.83 2.61
N SER A 88 13.56 10.96 1.86
CA SER A 88 12.57 11.34 0.84
C SER A 88 11.20 10.81 1.27
N ASN A 89 10.14 11.56 1.00
CA ASN A 89 8.74 11.19 1.18
C ASN A 89 8.28 10.80 2.60
N TRP A 90 9.08 11.10 3.64
CA TRP A 90 8.79 10.68 5.03
C TRP A 90 7.48 11.27 5.61
N ASN A 91 7.13 12.51 5.30
CA ASN A 91 5.96 13.21 5.89
C ASN A 91 4.64 13.01 5.10
N LYS A 92 4.63 12.20 4.03
CA LYS A 92 3.41 12.03 3.20
C LYS A 92 2.27 11.34 3.96
N HIS A 93 2.60 10.58 4.99
CA HIS A 93 1.65 9.84 5.82
C HIS A 93 1.47 10.46 7.20
N ASN A 94 1.93 11.70 7.40
CA ASN A 94 2.05 12.37 8.70
C ASN A 94 2.88 11.60 9.75
N GLY A 95 3.49 10.47 9.37
CA GLY A 95 4.21 9.60 10.29
C GLY A 95 5.58 10.16 10.65
N LYS A 96 5.79 10.42 11.93
CA LYS A 96 7.10 10.79 12.48
C LYS A 96 8.00 9.59 12.72
N GLN A 97 7.48 8.37 12.64
CA GLN A 97 8.24 7.15 12.91
C GLN A 97 8.14 6.14 11.77
N ILE A 98 9.29 5.54 11.44
CA ILE A 98 9.43 4.55 10.38
C ILE A 98 10.11 3.32 10.96
N LEU A 99 9.47 2.16 10.81
CA LEU A 99 10.07 0.87 11.11
C LEU A 99 10.80 0.36 9.86
N HIS A 100 12.13 0.27 9.95
CA HIS A 100 12.96 -0.40 8.96
C HIS A 100 13.22 -1.83 9.42
N VAL A 101 12.93 -2.79 8.55
CA VAL A 101 13.10 -4.22 8.86
C VAL A 101 13.95 -4.88 7.79
N THR A 102 14.89 -5.70 8.23
CA THR A 102 15.53 -6.70 7.37
C THR A 102 15.01 -8.08 7.76
N PHE A 103 14.59 -8.86 6.79
CA PHE A 103 14.10 -10.21 6.99
C PHE A 103 15.22 -11.24 6.82
N THR A 104 14.98 -12.45 7.33
CA THR A 104 15.93 -13.58 7.23
C THR A 104 16.21 -14.01 5.79
N ASP A 105 15.28 -13.76 4.86
CA ASP A 105 15.45 -13.99 3.42
C ASP A 105 16.29 -12.89 2.71
N GLY A 106 16.78 -11.88 3.47
CA GLY A 106 17.57 -10.76 2.97
C GLY A 106 16.77 -9.60 2.40
N SER A 107 15.46 -9.75 2.23
CA SER A 107 14.60 -8.64 1.80
C SER A 107 14.45 -7.59 2.90
N LYS A 108 14.07 -6.37 2.51
CA LYS A 108 13.90 -5.22 3.42
C LYS A 108 12.54 -4.59 3.23
N ALA A 109 12.02 -4.00 4.29
CA ALA A 109 10.81 -3.19 4.26
C ALA A 109 11.01 -1.89 5.06
N LYS A 110 10.39 -0.81 4.59
CA LYS A 110 10.19 0.43 5.34
C LYS A 110 8.69 0.56 5.61
N ILE A 111 8.32 0.58 6.88
CA ILE A 111 6.92 0.56 7.32
C ILE A 111 6.66 1.85 8.10
N PRO A 112 5.89 2.80 7.56
CA PRO A 112 5.38 3.93 8.32
C PRO A 112 4.55 3.43 9.51
N ILE A 113 4.76 4.00 10.68
CA ILE A 113 4.06 3.59 11.92
C ILE A 113 2.71 4.32 12.08
N GLU A 114 2.58 5.54 11.54
CA GLU A 114 1.34 6.31 11.57
C GLU A 114 0.58 6.21 10.23
N GLU A 115 -0.72 5.85 10.30
CA GLU A 115 -1.71 5.59 9.22
C GLU A 115 -1.38 4.56 8.10
N PRO A 116 -2.38 3.85 7.52
CA PRO A 116 -3.78 3.67 7.93
C PRO A 116 -4.11 2.26 8.41
N SER A 117 -5.10 2.20 9.30
CA SER A 117 -5.57 1.05 10.07
C SER A 117 -6.20 -0.11 9.30
N THR A 118 -6.34 -0.03 7.97
CA THR A 118 -7.09 -1.03 7.19
C THR A 118 -6.44 -1.43 5.85
N VAL A 119 -5.38 -0.76 5.41
CA VAL A 119 -4.74 -1.03 4.10
C VAL A 119 -3.31 -0.49 4.05
N GLY A 120 -2.42 -1.15 3.31
CA GLY A 120 -1.08 -0.64 2.98
C GLY A 120 0.04 -1.22 3.86
N PRO A 121 1.24 -0.62 3.83
CA PRO A 121 2.45 -1.18 4.47
C PRO A 121 2.44 -1.19 5.99
N ALA A 122 1.41 -0.62 6.60
CA ALA A 122 1.34 -0.36 8.03
C ALA A 122 0.71 -1.50 8.81
N PHE A 123 0.95 -1.47 10.11
CA PHE A 123 0.21 -2.26 11.08
C PHE A 123 -1.18 -1.66 11.29
N SER A 124 -2.17 -2.51 11.48
CA SER A 124 -3.50 -2.08 11.91
C SER A 124 -3.57 -2.01 13.43
N ILE A 125 -4.14 -0.93 13.96
CA ILE A 125 -4.47 -0.81 15.39
C ILE A 125 -5.40 -1.93 15.87
N GLU A 126 -6.25 -2.47 15.00
CA GLU A 126 -7.14 -3.59 15.33
C GLU A 126 -6.36 -4.90 15.48
N LEU A 127 -5.29 -5.05 14.70
CA LEU A 127 -4.40 -6.21 14.72
C LEU A 127 -3.35 -6.12 15.84
N LEU A 128 -2.93 -4.92 16.23
CA LEU A 128 -2.06 -4.65 17.38
C LEU A 128 -2.85 -4.41 18.68
N ASN A 129 -3.84 -5.26 18.93
CA ASN A 129 -4.74 -5.15 20.08
C ASN A 129 -4.06 -5.41 21.44
N ASP A 130 -4.80 -5.15 22.52
CA ASP A 130 -4.38 -5.33 23.92
C ASP A 130 -3.81 -6.73 24.21
N SER A 131 -4.32 -7.79 23.56
CA SER A 131 -3.81 -9.15 23.78
C SER A 131 -2.41 -9.33 23.21
N LEU A 132 -2.15 -8.82 22.02
CA LEU A 132 -0.81 -8.84 21.43
C LEU A 132 0.13 -7.91 22.21
N TYR A 133 -0.34 -6.72 22.59
CA TYR A 133 0.41 -5.79 23.43
C TYR A 133 0.83 -6.43 24.76
N GLN A 134 -0.07 -7.13 25.46
CA GLN A 134 0.25 -7.84 26.71
C GLN A 134 1.34 -8.90 26.49
N LYS A 135 1.20 -9.73 25.45
CA LYS A 135 2.21 -10.76 25.13
C LYS A 135 3.59 -10.16 24.86
N LEU A 136 3.63 -9.05 24.11
CA LEU A 136 4.85 -8.35 23.78
C LEU A 136 5.45 -7.63 25.01
N SER A 137 4.64 -6.96 25.80
CA SER A 137 5.12 -6.21 26.98
C SER A 137 5.63 -7.12 28.10
N PHE A 138 5.13 -8.36 28.23
CA PHE A 138 5.69 -9.35 29.16
C PHE A 138 7.15 -9.71 28.88
N ARG A 139 7.67 -9.38 27.69
CA ARG A 139 9.11 -9.51 27.38
C ARG A 139 9.97 -8.48 28.11
N PHE A 140 9.36 -7.46 28.74
CA PHE A 140 10.02 -6.40 29.52
C PHE A 140 9.39 -6.29 30.92
N PRO A 141 9.54 -7.31 31.79
CA PRO A 141 8.85 -7.36 33.08
C PRO A 141 9.25 -6.24 34.06
N GLU A 142 10.43 -5.64 33.88
CA GLU A 142 10.91 -4.50 34.68
C GLU A 142 10.20 -3.18 34.35
N LEU A 143 9.49 -3.14 33.21
CA LEU A 143 8.74 -1.98 32.80
C LEU A 143 7.44 -1.89 33.63
N LYS A 144 7.37 -0.90 34.54
CA LYS A 144 6.12 -0.56 35.21
C LYS A 144 5.13 0.03 34.20
N LEU A 145 4.15 -0.78 33.80
CA LEU A 145 3.02 -0.31 32.99
C LEU A 145 2.05 0.47 33.89
N SER A 146 1.51 1.58 33.39
CA SER A 146 0.43 2.31 34.06
C SER A 146 -0.87 1.55 33.84
N ASP A 147 -1.64 1.26 34.90
CA ASP A 147 -2.94 0.58 34.81
C ASP A 147 -3.94 1.31 33.91
N ASN A 148 -3.73 2.61 33.70
CA ASN A 148 -4.42 3.38 32.68
C ASN A 148 -3.50 3.56 31.48
N ASN A 149 -3.80 2.88 30.39
CA ASN A 149 -3.94 3.51 29.08
C ASN A 149 -4.35 2.46 28.05
N LYS A 150 -5.55 2.64 27.48
CA LYS A 150 -5.87 2.11 26.15
C LYS A 150 -4.89 2.76 25.19
N SER A 151 -3.77 2.11 24.93
CA SER A 151 -2.78 2.59 23.99
C SER A 151 -3.42 2.53 22.61
N LYS A 152 -3.92 3.68 22.14
CA LYS A 152 -4.29 3.86 20.73
C LYS A 152 -3.05 4.11 19.86
N ASP A 153 -1.86 4.00 20.44
CA ASP A 153 -0.60 4.28 19.78
C ASP A 153 -0.01 2.99 19.21
N ILE A 154 0.07 2.92 17.88
CA ILE A 154 0.63 1.78 17.13
C ILE A 154 2.13 1.63 17.44
N LEU A 155 2.83 2.71 17.81
CA LEU A 155 4.25 2.68 18.10
C LEU A 155 4.58 1.82 19.32
N GLU A 156 3.76 1.90 20.38
CA GLU A 156 4.11 1.29 21.67
C GLU A 156 4.25 -0.24 21.58
N PRO A 157 3.31 -1.01 20.99
CA PRO A 157 3.51 -2.44 20.75
C PRO A 157 4.77 -2.73 19.91
N LEU A 158 5.10 -1.89 18.92
CA LEU A 158 6.22 -2.11 18.01
C LEU A 158 7.59 -1.94 18.68
N LEU A 159 7.66 -1.18 19.77
CA LEU A 159 8.88 -1.05 20.58
C LEU A 159 9.24 -2.34 21.34
N PHE A 160 8.30 -3.28 21.46
CA PHE A 160 8.52 -4.55 22.15
C PHE A 160 8.88 -5.72 21.22
N LEU A 161 9.10 -5.45 19.94
CA LEU A 161 9.45 -6.44 18.93
C LEU A 161 10.85 -7.02 19.13
N TYR A 162 10.98 -8.31 18.84
CA TYR A 162 12.22 -9.07 18.95
C TYR A 162 12.69 -9.52 17.57
N VAL A 163 14.00 -9.76 17.45
CA VAL A 163 14.51 -10.50 16.31
C VAL A 163 13.99 -11.94 16.39
N GLY A 164 13.63 -12.51 15.23
CA GLY A 164 12.97 -13.80 15.15
C GLY A 164 11.43 -13.74 15.21
N ASP A 165 10.83 -12.57 15.50
CA ASP A 165 9.39 -12.40 15.34
C ASP A 165 8.98 -12.56 13.87
N THR A 166 7.75 -13.01 13.63
CA THR A 166 7.24 -13.20 12.28
C THR A 166 6.21 -12.14 11.96
N PHE A 167 6.45 -11.35 10.92
CA PHE A 167 5.45 -10.45 10.35
C PHE A 167 4.63 -11.22 9.34
N PHE A 168 3.31 -11.07 9.39
CA PHE A 168 2.42 -11.72 8.45
C PHE A 168 1.27 -10.81 8.05
N GLN A 169 0.82 -10.96 6.81
CA GLN A 169 -0.34 -10.26 6.29
C GLN A 169 -1.62 -10.83 6.90
N VAL A 170 -2.56 -9.95 7.24
CA VAL A 170 -3.93 -10.31 7.61
C VAL A 170 -4.86 -9.71 6.57
N PRO A 171 -5.39 -10.52 5.64
CA PRO A 171 -6.29 -10.01 4.62
C PRO A 171 -7.69 -9.74 5.19
N GLU A 172 -8.27 -8.59 4.87
CA GLU A 172 -9.69 -8.29 5.18
C GLU A 172 -10.65 -8.82 4.09
N VAL A 173 -10.10 -9.22 2.95
CA VAL A 173 -10.82 -9.75 1.79
C VAL A 173 -10.23 -11.08 1.36
N ASN A 174 -10.84 -11.77 0.40
CA ASN A 174 -10.42 -13.14 0.05
C ASN A 174 -9.58 -13.22 -1.22
N ASN A 175 -9.58 -12.20 -2.09
CA ASN A 175 -9.01 -12.32 -3.43
C ASN A 175 -8.00 -11.22 -3.75
N GLU A 176 -6.98 -11.62 -4.51
CA GLU A 176 -6.02 -10.75 -5.18
C GLU A 176 -6.31 -10.77 -6.68
N ILE A 177 -6.30 -9.59 -7.28
CA ILE A 177 -6.48 -9.34 -8.69
C ILE A 177 -5.15 -8.83 -9.22
N SER A 178 -4.45 -9.65 -9.99
CA SER A 178 -3.19 -9.27 -10.63
C SER A 178 -3.43 -9.02 -12.12
N TYR A 179 -2.84 -7.97 -12.67
CA TYR A 179 -2.98 -7.65 -14.08
C TYR A 179 -1.81 -6.83 -14.60
N GLN A 180 -1.72 -6.69 -15.91
CA GLN A 180 -0.69 -5.88 -16.55
C GLN A 180 -1.27 -4.82 -17.47
N LEU A 181 -0.64 -3.65 -17.46
CA LEU A 181 -0.93 -2.57 -18.39
C LEU A 181 0.33 -2.24 -19.18
N LYS A 182 0.14 -1.84 -20.43
CA LYS A 182 1.22 -1.36 -21.29
C LYS A 182 1.37 0.15 -21.11
N ASN A 183 2.54 0.61 -20.66
CA ASN A 183 2.83 2.03 -20.54
C ASN A 183 2.70 2.69 -21.94
N PRO A 184 1.88 3.74 -22.10
CA PRO A 184 1.61 4.36 -23.39
C PRO A 184 2.79 5.16 -23.96
N LYS A 185 3.71 5.63 -23.12
CA LYS A 185 4.91 6.40 -23.53
C LYS A 185 6.01 5.50 -24.06
N ASN A 186 6.32 4.42 -23.33
CA ASN A 186 7.51 3.60 -23.59
C ASN A 186 7.19 2.16 -24.05
N GLY A 187 5.91 1.76 -24.00
CA GLY A 187 5.46 0.44 -24.43
C GLY A 187 5.83 -0.72 -23.49
N LYS A 188 6.46 -0.46 -22.34
CA LYS A 188 6.82 -1.50 -21.36
C LYS A 188 5.57 -2.02 -20.65
N MET A 189 5.58 -3.30 -20.33
CA MET A 189 4.53 -3.93 -19.53
C MET A 189 4.80 -3.72 -18.05
N GLN A 190 3.78 -3.32 -17.30
CA GLN A 190 3.82 -3.10 -15.87
C GLN A 190 2.78 -3.99 -15.19
N SER A 191 3.16 -4.66 -14.10
CA SER A 191 2.24 -5.45 -13.27
C SER A 191 1.61 -4.59 -12.17
N TYR A 192 0.36 -4.89 -11.86
CA TYR A 192 -0.45 -4.25 -10.85
C TYR A 192 -1.22 -5.29 -10.05
N TYR A 193 -1.48 -4.99 -8.79
CA TYR A 193 -2.20 -5.83 -7.85
C TYR A 193 -3.27 -5.01 -7.12
N GLU A 194 -4.50 -5.49 -7.14
CA GLU A 194 -5.61 -4.97 -6.35
C GLU A 194 -6.14 -6.10 -5.46
N TYR A 195 -6.63 -5.77 -4.28
CA TYR A 195 -7.29 -6.75 -3.41
C TYR A 195 -8.79 -6.48 -3.38
N GLY A 196 -9.59 -7.52 -3.23
CA GLY A 196 -11.03 -7.37 -3.15
C GLY A 196 -11.75 -8.70 -3.06
N ASN A 197 -13.05 -8.65 -3.32
CA ASN A 197 -13.81 -9.86 -3.55
C ASN A 197 -13.68 -10.29 -5.01
N LYS A 198 -13.85 -11.59 -5.25
CA LYS A 198 -13.96 -12.12 -6.60
C LYS A 198 -14.98 -11.30 -7.38
N PRO A 199 -14.59 -10.70 -8.53
CA PRO A 199 -15.52 -9.95 -9.33
C PRO A 199 -16.57 -10.87 -9.94
N ASP A 200 -17.73 -10.30 -10.25
CA ASP A 200 -18.76 -11.03 -10.97
C ASP A 200 -18.23 -11.52 -12.32
N VAL A 201 -18.82 -12.61 -12.81
CA VAL A 201 -18.43 -13.19 -14.09
C VAL A 201 -18.58 -12.13 -15.18
N ASN A 202 -17.45 -11.67 -15.72
CA ASN A 202 -17.44 -10.71 -16.81
C ASN A 202 -17.25 -11.44 -18.14
N TRP A 203 -18.21 -11.28 -19.06
CA TRP A 203 -18.12 -11.81 -20.42
C TRP A 203 -17.49 -10.83 -21.41
N THR A 204 -17.08 -9.65 -20.92
CA THR A 204 -16.42 -8.60 -21.71
C THR A 204 -14.92 -8.51 -21.39
N PRO A 205 -14.10 -7.96 -22.30
CA PRO A 205 -12.69 -7.75 -22.05
C PRO A 205 -12.58 -6.74 -20.91
N ILE A 206 -11.66 -7.01 -20.01
CA ILE A 206 -11.42 -6.11 -18.89
C ILE A 206 -10.52 -4.99 -19.41
N PHE A 207 -10.92 -3.75 -19.16
CA PHE A 207 -10.14 -2.56 -19.44
C PHE A 207 -9.81 -1.87 -18.12
N PHE A 208 -8.68 -1.19 -18.08
CA PHE A 208 -8.42 -0.21 -17.03
C PHE A 208 -8.90 1.14 -17.55
N ILE A 209 -9.93 1.67 -16.90
CA ILE A 209 -10.62 2.90 -17.24
C ILE A 209 -9.95 4.03 -16.47
N ARG A 210 -9.62 5.09 -17.20
CA ARG A 210 -9.03 6.31 -16.67
C ARG A 210 -9.79 7.54 -17.12
N SER A 211 -10.20 8.40 -16.19
CA SER A 211 -10.87 9.66 -16.54
C SER A 211 -9.93 10.65 -17.23
N LYS A 212 -10.41 11.31 -18.29
CA LYS A 212 -9.66 12.37 -18.97
C LYS A 212 -9.56 13.68 -18.20
N LYS A 213 -10.44 13.87 -17.22
CA LYS A 213 -10.52 15.07 -16.38
C LYS A 213 -9.21 15.35 -15.62
N TYR A 214 -8.40 14.32 -15.38
CA TYR A 214 -7.18 14.40 -14.56
C TYR A 214 -5.89 14.20 -15.38
N LEU A 215 -5.95 14.31 -16.72
CA LEU A 215 -4.78 14.01 -17.59
C LEU A 215 -3.61 14.97 -17.42
N ASP A 216 -3.86 16.24 -17.10
CA ASP A 216 -2.87 17.32 -17.25
C ASP A 216 -1.69 17.23 -16.27
N ASN A 217 -1.79 16.42 -15.21
CA ASN A 217 -0.74 16.29 -14.19
C ASN A 217 -0.22 14.85 -13.96
N GLN A 218 -0.67 13.85 -14.71
CA GLN A 218 -0.66 12.47 -14.18
C GLN A 218 -0.10 11.39 -15.11
N ILE A 219 0.93 11.67 -15.90
CA ILE A 219 1.64 10.56 -16.58
C ILE A 219 2.44 9.68 -15.58
N ASP A 220 2.46 10.08 -14.31
CA ASP A 220 3.12 9.42 -13.18
C ASP A 220 2.65 7.97 -12.95
N PHE A 221 1.35 7.65 -13.07
CA PHE A 221 0.84 6.28 -12.82
C PHE A 221 1.55 5.18 -13.63
N PHE A 222 1.95 5.49 -14.88
CA PHE A 222 2.66 4.53 -15.74
C PHE A 222 4.18 4.70 -15.70
N ASP A 223 4.67 5.88 -15.36
CA ASP A 223 6.09 6.21 -15.38
C ASP A 223 6.79 5.93 -14.04
N ASP A 224 6.03 5.78 -12.96
CA ASP A 224 6.55 5.74 -11.58
C ASP A 224 6.77 4.31 -11.03
N TYR A 225 7.24 3.40 -11.88
CA TYR A 225 7.52 2.01 -11.50
C TYR A 225 8.64 1.85 -10.45
N GLN A 226 9.50 2.86 -10.25
CA GLN A 226 10.75 2.69 -9.48
C GLN A 226 11.24 3.92 -8.71
N ASN A 227 10.83 5.16 -9.00
CA ASN A 227 11.73 6.29 -8.72
C ASN A 227 11.16 7.52 -8.02
N GLN A 228 9.85 7.72 -7.82
CA GLN A 228 9.38 9.02 -7.28
C GLN A 228 8.52 8.97 -6.02
N TYR A 229 7.87 7.87 -5.66
CA TYR A 229 7.06 7.84 -4.43
C TYR A 229 7.29 6.62 -3.55
N GLU A 230 7.48 6.86 -2.24
CA GLU A 230 7.60 5.81 -1.23
C GLU A 230 6.23 5.16 -1.00
N GLY A 231 6.00 4.11 -1.78
CA GLY A 231 4.85 3.24 -1.69
C GLY A 231 4.88 2.36 -2.91
N ASN A 232 4.84 1.04 -2.73
CA ASN A 232 4.62 0.11 -3.83
C ASN A 232 3.18 0.21 -4.36
N TYR A 233 2.57 1.41 -4.40
CA TYR A 233 1.19 1.60 -4.78
C TYR A 233 0.86 3.01 -5.28
N TRP A 234 -0.23 3.09 -6.04
CA TRP A 234 -0.95 4.29 -6.42
C TRP A 234 -2.14 4.50 -5.48
N GLU A 235 -2.22 5.67 -4.82
CA GLU A 235 -3.36 6.08 -4.00
C GLU A 235 -4.44 6.72 -4.88
N ARG A 236 -5.68 6.25 -4.77
CA ARG A 236 -6.84 6.68 -5.54
C ARG A 236 -8.04 7.04 -4.66
N ARG A 237 -7.84 7.35 -3.37
CA ARG A 237 -8.93 7.72 -2.44
C ARG A 237 -9.91 8.75 -3.01
N ASP A 238 -9.37 9.80 -3.62
CA ASP A 238 -10.15 10.91 -4.18
C ASP A 238 -10.52 10.71 -5.66
N GLU A 239 -10.09 9.60 -6.26
CA GLU A 239 -10.22 9.30 -7.70
C GLU A 239 -10.62 7.84 -7.98
N ILE A 240 -11.34 7.22 -7.04
CA ILE A 240 -11.59 5.77 -7.05
C ILE A 240 -12.48 5.34 -8.21
N TYR A 241 -13.42 6.21 -8.62
CA TYR A 241 -14.30 5.96 -9.75
C TYR A 241 -13.66 6.38 -11.07
N GLU A 242 -12.55 7.09 -11.03
CA GLU A 242 -11.88 7.66 -12.16
C GLU A 242 -10.73 6.77 -12.65
N ASN A 243 -10.19 5.90 -11.79
CA ASN A 243 -9.08 4.99 -12.09
C ASN A 243 -9.39 3.56 -11.60
N ARG A 244 -9.96 2.73 -12.48
CA ARG A 244 -10.49 1.41 -12.10
C ARG A 244 -10.50 0.39 -13.22
N LEU A 245 -10.52 -0.89 -12.86
CA LEU A 245 -10.88 -1.96 -13.79
C LEU A 245 -12.36 -1.87 -14.16
N SER A 246 -12.71 -2.28 -15.39
CA SER A 246 -14.06 -2.21 -15.93
C SER A 246 -15.05 -3.22 -15.32
N HIS A 247 -14.56 -4.19 -14.55
CA HIS A 247 -15.44 -5.15 -13.86
C HIS A 247 -16.08 -4.51 -12.62
N THR A 248 -17.24 -5.01 -12.23
CA THR A 248 -17.84 -4.69 -10.93
C THR A 248 -17.07 -5.39 -9.82
N SER A 249 -16.67 -4.63 -8.80
CA SER A 249 -16.24 -5.16 -7.50
C SER A 249 -17.20 -4.66 -6.41
N ASN A 250 -17.41 -5.50 -5.40
CA ASN A 250 -18.23 -5.15 -4.24
C ASN A 250 -17.39 -4.59 -3.07
N TYR A 251 -16.07 -4.55 -3.23
CA TYR A 251 -15.13 -3.98 -2.27
C TYR A 251 -13.94 -3.42 -3.04
N TYR A 252 -13.55 -2.18 -2.75
CA TYR A 252 -12.43 -1.51 -3.40
C TYR A 252 -11.47 -0.99 -2.34
N TYR A 253 -10.21 -1.37 -2.44
CA TYR A 253 -9.17 -0.62 -1.78
C TYR A 253 -8.91 0.67 -2.54
N TYR A 254 -8.59 1.73 -1.80
CA TYR A 254 -8.14 3.00 -2.35
C TYR A 254 -6.75 2.93 -2.98
N ARG A 255 -6.13 1.74 -3.08
CA ARG A 255 -4.75 1.57 -3.57
C ARG A 255 -4.65 0.49 -4.62
N ILE A 256 -3.77 0.73 -5.60
CA ILE A 256 -3.35 -0.23 -6.62
C ILE A 256 -1.85 -0.44 -6.44
N PHE A 257 -1.41 -1.67 -6.19
CA PHE A 257 -0.01 -1.97 -5.88
C PHE A 257 0.79 -2.34 -7.13
N TYR A 258 2.08 -2.00 -7.19
CA TYR A 258 2.96 -2.26 -8.34
C TYR A 258 3.74 -3.59 -8.24
N SER A 259 3.75 -4.20 -7.05
CA SER A 259 4.35 -5.49 -6.76
C SER A 259 3.45 -6.25 -5.78
N ASP A 260 3.74 -7.52 -5.51
CA ASP A 260 3.00 -8.35 -4.55
C ASP A 260 3.66 -8.33 -3.15
N GLU A 261 4.41 -7.29 -2.79
CA GLU A 261 5.15 -7.16 -1.53
C GLU A 261 4.37 -7.53 -0.25
N LEU A 262 5.13 -7.98 0.76
CA LEU A 262 4.61 -8.35 2.09
C LEU A 262 3.79 -7.21 2.72
N THR A 263 4.15 -5.97 2.43
CA THR A 263 3.58 -4.74 3.00
C THR A 263 2.40 -4.20 2.18
N ASN A 264 1.75 -5.02 1.37
CA ASN A 264 0.58 -4.54 0.62
C ASN A 264 -0.74 -4.68 1.41
N LEU A 265 -0.78 -5.57 2.39
CA LEU A 265 -1.93 -5.83 3.26
C LEU A 265 -1.57 -5.51 4.72
N PRO A 266 -2.57 -5.24 5.58
CA PRO A 266 -2.34 -5.00 7.00
C PRO A 266 -1.44 -6.06 7.63
N LEU A 267 -0.45 -5.62 8.38
CA LEU A 267 0.47 -6.51 9.08
C LEU A 267 0.01 -6.80 10.50
N SER A 268 0.27 -8.03 10.94
CA SER A 268 0.26 -8.44 12.34
C SER A 268 1.58 -9.16 12.67
N VAL A 269 1.77 -9.43 13.95
CA VAL A 269 3.01 -10.00 14.50
C VAL A 269 2.71 -11.29 15.22
N SER A 270 3.49 -12.32 14.90
CA SER A 270 3.59 -13.53 15.71
C SER A 270 4.84 -13.42 16.57
N THR A 271 4.67 -13.59 17.88
CA THR A 271 5.71 -13.46 18.91
C THR A 271 6.64 -14.67 18.93
N THR A 272 7.25 -15.00 17.78
CA THR A 272 8.12 -16.18 17.60
C THR A 272 9.59 -15.92 17.94
N GLY A 273 9.98 -14.65 18.09
CA GLY A 273 11.33 -14.25 18.44
C GLY A 273 11.61 -14.35 19.93
N ASP A 274 12.87 -14.59 20.25
CA ASP A 274 13.40 -14.80 21.59
C ASP A 274 14.62 -13.92 21.93
N GLN A 275 15.22 -13.26 20.92
CA GLN A 275 16.36 -12.38 21.11
C GLN A 275 15.96 -10.90 21.02
N PHE A 276 16.27 -10.13 22.08
CA PHE A 276 16.10 -8.69 22.01
C PHE A 276 17.26 -8.07 21.23
N LYS A 277 16.93 -7.44 20.10
CA LYS A 277 17.83 -6.57 19.36
C LYS A 277 17.02 -5.52 18.61
N MET A 278 17.15 -4.26 19.03
CA MET A 278 16.45 -3.13 18.44
C MET A 278 17.43 -1.99 18.21
N THR A 279 17.48 -1.47 16.99
CA THR A 279 18.16 -0.20 16.72
C THR A 279 17.14 0.93 16.83
N ILE A 280 17.52 2.01 17.48
CA ILE A 280 16.75 3.25 17.47
C ILE A 280 17.57 4.31 16.75
N THR A 281 17.00 4.91 15.71
CA THR A 281 17.59 6.02 14.99
C THR A 281 16.81 7.29 15.29
N HIS A 282 17.48 8.36 15.69
CA HIS A 282 16.91 9.70 15.71
C HIS A 282 17.46 10.48 14.52
N SER A 283 16.57 11.07 13.73
CA SER A 283 16.90 11.85 12.53
C SER A 283 16.31 13.24 12.62
N TYR A 284 17.14 14.26 12.65
CA TYR A 284 16.74 15.66 12.73
C TYR A 284 16.80 16.31 11.36
N ILE A 285 15.71 16.92 10.92
CA ILE A 285 15.66 17.62 9.64
C ILE A 285 16.46 18.91 9.73
N VAL A 286 17.48 19.02 8.88
CA VAL A 286 18.33 20.20 8.77
C VAL A 286 17.82 21.12 7.66
N GLU A 287 17.40 20.54 6.54
CA GLU A 287 17.03 21.28 5.35
C GLU A 287 16.00 20.49 4.53
N GLN A 288 15.15 21.20 3.80
CA GLN A 288 14.31 20.59 2.76
C GLN A 288 14.94 20.94 1.43
N ILE A 289 15.40 19.93 0.70
CA ILE A 289 16.11 20.07 -0.57
C ILE A 289 15.10 20.34 -1.69
N ASN A 290 14.08 19.48 -1.79
CA ASN A 290 13.00 19.55 -2.79
C ASN A 290 11.67 19.17 -2.14
N ASP A 291 10.59 19.18 -2.91
CA ASP A 291 9.31 18.67 -2.45
C ASP A 291 9.48 17.23 -1.92
N HIS A 292 9.04 17.04 -0.67
CA HIS A 292 9.20 15.79 0.07
C HIS A 292 10.63 15.24 0.24
N VAL A 293 11.71 15.97 -0.12
CA VAL A 293 13.10 15.50 0.07
C VAL A 293 13.81 16.37 1.09
N TYR A 294 14.37 15.74 2.13
CA TYR A 294 14.92 16.38 3.31
C TYR A 294 16.34 15.90 3.59
N LYS A 295 17.22 16.83 3.93
CA LYS A 295 18.53 16.52 4.50
C LYS A 295 18.35 16.34 6.00
N VAL A 296 18.83 15.22 6.55
CA VAL A 296 18.77 14.96 7.98
C VAL A 296 20.13 14.62 8.57
N LYS A 297 20.28 14.92 9.86
CA LYS A 297 21.37 14.42 10.71
C LYS A 297 20.83 13.30 11.57
N SER A 298 21.44 12.12 11.47
CA SER A 298 20.98 10.93 12.16
C SER A 298 22.00 10.40 13.15
N ASN A 299 21.52 9.90 14.28
CA ASN A 299 22.29 9.14 15.26
C ASN A 299 21.52 7.86 15.57
N SER A 300 22.23 6.74 15.66
CA SER A 300 21.61 5.44 15.94
C SER A 300 22.29 4.75 17.11
N LYS A 301 21.49 4.11 17.96
CA LYS A 301 21.98 3.24 19.04
C LYS A 301 21.31 1.88 18.92
N THR A 302 22.09 0.81 19.02
CA THR A 302 21.58 -0.56 19.01
C THR A 302 21.54 -1.09 20.42
N TYR A 303 20.39 -1.61 20.79
CA TYR A 303 20.14 -2.26 22.07
C TYR A 303 20.01 -3.76 21.86
N THR A 304 20.57 -4.53 22.78
CA THR A 304 20.55 -5.99 22.84
C THR A 304 20.12 -6.43 24.23
N ASP A 305 20.00 -7.74 24.46
CA ASP A 305 19.75 -8.28 25.80
C ASP A 305 20.74 -7.76 26.88
N GLU A 306 21.98 -7.45 26.51
CA GLU A 306 23.03 -6.98 27.42
C GLU A 306 22.81 -5.56 27.96
N ASN A 307 22.20 -4.68 27.17
CA ASN A 307 21.95 -3.27 27.53
C ASN A 307 20.45 -2.91 27.51
N LYS A 308 19.60 -3.93 27.70
CA LYS A 308 18.14 -3.81 27.70
C LYS A 308 17.60 -2.86 28.76
N SER A 309 18.28 -2.72 29.90
CA SER A 309 17.93 -1.75 30.94
C SER A 309 18.10 -0.30 30.46
N GLU A 310 19.12 0.00 29.65
CA GLU A 310 19.30 1.29 29.00
C GLU A 310 18.17 1.56 28.01
N TYR A 311 17.76 0.55 27.22
CA TYR A 311 16.62 0.68 26.31
C TYR A 311 15.32 1.07 27.05
N ILE A 312 15.06 0.42 28.20
CA ILE A 312 13.91 0.76 29.04
C ILE A 312 13.99 2.23 29.50
N ALA A 313 15.15 2.69 29.96
CA ALA A 313 15.33 4.03 30.49
C ALA A 313 15.30 5.13 29.41
N GLU A 314 15.98 4.90 28.29
CA GLU A 314 16.20 5.88 27.22
C GLU A 314 15.05 5.93 26.22
N VAL A 315 14.34 4.82 25.98
CA VAL A 315 13.34 4.73 24.91
C VAL A 315 11.95 4.52 25.49
N LEU A 316 11.72 3.38 26.16
CA LEU A 316 10.38 3.01 26.62
C LEU A 316 9.82 3.98 27.66
N ASN A 317 10.65 4.47 28.60
CA ASN A 317 10.23 5.43 29.61
C ASN A 317 10.12 6.87 29.11
N GLN A 318 10.83 7.24 28.04
CA GLN A 318 10.73 8.58 27.43
C GLN A 318 9.42 8.71 26.65
N ASN A 319 9.07 7.70 25.84
CA ASN A 319 7.83 7.71 25.07
C ASN A 319 6.58 7.85 25.98
N LYS A 320 6.61 7.27 27.19
CA LYS A 320 5.53 7.44 28.18
C LYS A 320 5.34 8.88 28.70
N LYS A 321 6.39 9.71 28.66
CA LYS A 321 6.31 11.11 29.12
C LYS A 321 5.69 12.02 28.07
N GLU A 322 5.83 11.69 26.79
CA GLU A 322 5.29 12.46 25.67
C GLU A 322 3.80 12.15 25.39
N SER A 323 3.30 11.00 25.84
CA SER A 323 1.88 10.61 25.74
C SER A 323 0.98 11.11 26.90
N ARG A 324 1.48 12.00 27.77
CA ARG A 324 0.72 12.65 28.86
C ARG A 324 0.50 14.12 28.53
#